data_AF-A0A2G6R748-F1
#
_entry.id   AF-A0A2G6R748-F1
#
_cell.length_a   1.000
_cell.length_b   1.000
_cell.length_c   1.000
_cell.angle_alpha   90.00
_cell.angle_beta   90.00
_cell.angle_gamma   90.00
#
_symmetry.space_group_name_H-M   'P 1'
#
loop_
_entity.id
_entity.type
_entity.pdbx_description
1 polymer ?
#
loop_
_entity_poly.entity_id
_entity_poly.type
_entity_poly.pdbx_seq_one_letter_code
_entity_poly.pdbx_strand_id
1 'polypeptide(L)'
;MNKSLGTNIIVSLVVIVGYLLENDIIFTVGLFALSGAVTNWIAVHMLFEKVPFLYGSGVIENKFDSFKNSIHNLMMNEFFTKENLKSFFASELDSAKNNIDFEKILHKTDFSPAYDSLKTAVMESSFGNMLGMFGGEQALEPLKEPFIEKLQKSIVEISNTKAFQEMLNESLKEDNLSDEIYDKLSVIVNKRLNELSPNPSLPSKLTIHLI
;
A
#
# COMPACT_ATOMS: atom_id res chain seq x y z
N MET A 1 -9.98 3.95 -30.95
CA MET A 1 -10.92 4.46 -31.97
C MET A 1 -11.62 5.68 -31.37
N ASN A 2 -11.50 6.87 -31.96
CA ASN A 2 -12.16 8.08 -31.44
C ASN A 2 -13.68 7.90 -31.55
N LYS A 3 -14.33 7.44 -30.49
CA LYS A 3 -15.77 7.12 -30.48
C LYS A 3 -16.62 8.32 -30.90
N SER A 4 -16.22 9.52 -30.50
CA SER A 4 -16.86 10.79 -30.90
C SER A 4 -16.79 11.05 -32.42
N LEU A 5 -15.72 10.63 -33.10
CA LEU A 5 -15.56 10.85 -34.54
C LEU A 5 -16.56 10.02 -35.35
N GLY A 6 -16.83 8.78 -34.94
CA GLY A 6 -17.83 7.92 -35.59
C GLY A 6 -19.24 8.51 -35.49
N THR A 7 -19.65 8.96 -34.30
CA THR A 7 -20.95 9.60 -34.08
C THR A 7 -21.09 10.88 -34.89
N ASN A 8 -20.07 11.74 -34.90
CA ASN A 8 -20.10 13.00 -35.66
C ASN A 8 -20.22 12.75 -37.17
N ILE A 9 -19.54 11.73 -37.71
CA ILE A 9 -19.63 11.35 -39.12
C ILE A 9 -21.03 10.83 -39.46
N ILE A 10 -21.57 9.90 -38.68
CA ILE A 10 -22.90 9.31 -38.92
C ILE A 10 -23.97 10.40 -38.91
N VAL A 11 -23.93 11.28 -37.92
CA VAL A 11 -24.90 12.35 -37.79
C VAL A 11 -24.76 13.40 -38.90
N SER A 12 -23.54 13.72 -39.34
CA SER A 12 -23.31 14.58 -40.51
C SER A 12 -23.87 13.95 -41.79
N LEU A 13 -23.74 12.63 -41.97
CA LEU A 13 -24.34 11.93 -43.11
C LEU A 13 -25.87 11.98 -43.08
N VAL A 14 -26.49 11.87 -41.90
CA VAL A 14 -27.96 11.99 -41.76
C VAL A 14 -28.44 13.39 -42.16
N VAL A 15 -27.71 14.45 -41.80
CA VAL A 15 -28.01 15.82 -42.25
C VAL A 15 -27.91 15.94 -43.77
N ILE A 16 -26.84 15.43 -44.38
CA ILE A 16 -26.61 15.47 -45.82
C ILE A 16 -27.71 14.71 -46.58
N VAL A 17 -28.08 13.53 -46.10
CA VAL A 17 -29.15 12.72 -46.70
C VAL A 17 -30.51 13.42 -46.57
N GLY A 18 -30.82 14.01 -45.42
CA GLY A 18 -32.05 14.78 -45.24
C GLY A 18 -32.15 15.98 -46.17
N TYR A 19 -31.02 16.67 -46.40
CA TYR A 19 -30.93 17.80 -47.33
C TYR A 19 -31.09 17.36 -48.80
N LEU A 20 -30.40 16.30 -49.23
CA LEU A 20 -30.46 15.80 -50.61
C LEU A 20 -31.81 15.20 -50.99
N LEU A 21 -32.53 14.62 -50.02
CA LEU A 21 -33.87 14.05 -50.23
C LEU A 21 -34.99 15.09 -50.05
N GLU A 22 -34.67 16.36 -49.78
CA GLU A 22 -35.63 17.43 -49.48
C GLU A 22 -36.65 17.01 -48.39
N ASN A 23 -36.18 16.22 -47.42
CA ASN A 23 -37.03 15.67 -46.35
C ASN A 23 -36.81 16.47 -45.06
N ASP A 24 -37.73 17.40 -44.79
CA ASP A 24 -37.68 18.30 -43.63
C ASP A 24 -37.53 17.58 -42.28
N ILE A 25 -38.15 16.39 -42.13
CA ILE A 25 -38.12 15.62 -40.90
C ILE A 25 -36.71 15.05 -40.67
N ILE A 26 -36.14 14.38 -41.67
CA ILE A 26 -34.81 13.78 -41.59
C ILE A 26 -33.75 14.88 -41.40
N PHE A 27 -33.89 15.99 -42.13
CA PHE A 27 -32.98 17.13 -42.02
C PHE A 27 -33.00 17.74 -40.61
N THR A 28 -34.18 17.98 -40.05
CA THR A 28 -34.32 18.55 -38.70
C THR A 28 -33.80 17.60 -37.61
N VAL A 29 -34.10 16.29 -37.73
CA VAL A 29 -33.56 15.27 -36.82
C VAL A 29 -32.03 15.20 -36.90
N GLY A 30 -31.48 15.26 -38.12
CA GLY A 30 -30.03 15.30 -38.34
C GLY A 30 -29.40 16.53 -37.68
N LEU A 31 -29.99 17.72 -37.85
CA LEU A 31 -29.48 18.96 -37.25
C LEU A 31 -29.50 18.92 -35.73
N PHE A 32 -30.58 18.40 -35.14
CA PHE A 32 -30.68 18.23 -33.69
C PHE A 32 -29.62 17.26 -33.17
N ALA A 33 -29.47 16.11 -33.83
CA ALA A 33 -28.44 15.14 -33.50
C ALA A 33 -27.03 15.72 -33.64
N LEU A 34 -26.77 16.56 -34.65
CA LEU A 34 -25.45 17.15 -34.92
C LEU A 34 -25.09 18.14 -33.82
N SER A 35 -26.03 19.01 -33.44
CA SER A 35 -25.88 19.94 -32.32
C SER A 35 -25.59 19.20 -31.02
N GLY A 36 -26.31 18.11 -30.73
CA GLY A 36 -26.08 17.28 -29.55
C GLY A 36 -24.70 16.61 -29.54
N ALA A 37 -24.27 16.05 -30.67
CA ALA A 37 -22.98 15.40 -30.80
C ALA A 37 -21.80 16.39 -30.64
N VAL A 38 -21.90 17.57 -31.25
CA VAL A 38 -20.92 18.66 -31.11
C VAL A 38 -20.88 19.17 -29.67
N THR A 39 -22.04 19.41 -29.04
CA THR A 39 -22.10 19.88 -27.65
C THR A 39 -21.49 18.87 -26.68
N ASN A 40 -21.77 17.58 -26.85
CA ASN A 40 -21.16 16.52 -26.03
C ASN A 40 -19.64 16.44 -26.23
N TRP A 41 -19.16 16.58 -27.47
CA TRP A 41 -17.72 16.63 -27.75
C TRP A 41 -17.05 17.81 -27.05
N ILE A 42 -17.65 19.01 -27.15
CA ILE A 42 -17.16 20.20 -26.45
C ILE A 42 -17.21 20.01 -24.93
N ALA A 43 -18.28 19.41 -24.39
CA ALA A 43 -18.45 19.17 -22.96
C ALA A 43 -17.33 18.26 -22.40
N VAL A 44 -17.00 17.16 -23.09
CA VAL A 44 -15.89 16.29 -22.67
C VAL A 44 -14.56 17.03 -22.81
N HIS A 45 -14.35 17.76 -23.90
CA HIS A 45 -13.11 18.52 -24.10
C HIS A 45 -12.91 19.60 -23.02
N MET A 46 -13.96 20.34 -22.67
CA MET A 46 -13.90 21.41 -21.66
C MET A 46 -13.79 20.88 -20.23
N LEU A 47 -14.01 19.59 -19.96
CA LEU A 47 -13.71 19.04 -18.63
C LEU A 47 -12.20 19.02 -18.37
N PHE A 48 -11.41 18.72 -19.40
CA PHE A 48 -9.96 18.58 -19.31
C PHE A 48 -9.23 19.87 -19.68
N GLU A 49 -9.60 20.52 -20.78
CA GLU A 49 -8.87 21.68 -21.31
C GLU A 49 -9.64 22.99 -21.13
N LYS A 50 -8.90 24.08 -20.98
CA LYS A 50 -9.48 25.44 -20.94
C LYS A 50 -9.83 25.89 -22.36
N VAL A 51 -11.11 26.15 -22.59
CA VAL A 51 -11.63 26.62 -23.87
C VAL A 51 -11.87 28.13 -23.77
N PRO A 52 -11.33 28.96 -24.69
CA PRO A 52 -11.55 30.40 -24.67
C PRO A 52 -13.05 30.71 -24.80
N PHE A 53 -13.53 31.73 -24.07
CA PHE A 53 -14.93 32.17 -24.02
C PHE A 53 -15.93 31.24 -23.32
N LEU A 54 -15.53 30.06 -22.83
CA LEU A 54 -16.39 29.17 -22.05
C LEU A 54 -15.99 29.18 -20.56
N TYR A 55 -16.79 29.87 -19.74
CA TYR A 55 -16.66 29.84 -18.28
C TYR A 55 -16.90 28.43 -17.75
N GLY A 56 -16.05 27.97 -16.84
CA GLY A 56 -16.12 26.61 -16.31
C GLY A 56 -15.48 25.55 -17.20
N SER A 57 -14.61 25.93 -18.15
CA SER A 57 -13.72 24.97 -18.83
C SER A 57 -12.46 24.65 -18.00
N GLY A 58 -11.84 23.50 -18.24
CA GLY A 58 -10.70 22.96 -17.49
C GLY A 58 -11.03 22.63 -16.03
N VAL A 59 -12.26 22.21 -15.71
CA VAL A 59 -12.66 21.96 -14.31
C VAL A 59 -11.78 20.90 -13.65
N ILE A 60 -11.44 19.82 -14.37
CA ILE A 60 -10.62 18.74 -13.82
C ILE A 60 -9.21 19.25 -13.50
N GLU A 61 -8.56 19.97 -14.41
CA GLU A 61 -7.25 20.59 -14.15
C GLU A 61 -7.30 21.57 -12.98
N ASN A 62 -8.29 22.48 -12.97
CA ASN A 62 -8.42 23.52 -11.94
C ASN A 62 -8.75 22.95 -10.55
N LYS A 63 -9.41 21.78 -10.48
CA LYS A 63 -9.84 21.13 -9.23
C LYS A 63 -8.99 19.90 -8.87
N PHE A 64 -7.96 19.58 -9.65
CA PHE A 64 -7.24 18.31 -9.52
C PHE A 64 -6.61 18.14 -8.13
N ASP A 65 -6.04 19.21 -7.57
CA ASP A 65 -5.48 19.16 -6.21
C ASP A 65 -6.56 18.93 -5.15
N SER A 66 -7.73 19.57 -5.30
CA SER A 66 -8.87 19.32 -4.42
C SER A 66 -9.35 17.87 -4.56
N PHE A 67 -9.35 17.31 -5.76
CA PHE A 67 -9.73 15.92 -6.01
C PHE A 67 -8.75 14.95 -5.33
N LYS A 68 -7.43 15.17 -5.47
CA LYS A 68 -6.40 14.40 -4.76
C LYS A 68 -6.62 14.44 -3.24
N ASN A 69 -6.83 15.64 -2.68
CA ASN A 69 -7.06 15.79 -1.25
C ASN A 69 -8.34 15.07 -0.79
N SER A 70 -9.42 15.12 -1.57
CA SER A 70 -10.64 14.37 -1.27
C SER A 70 -10.42 12.86 -1.27
N ILE A 71 -9.65 12.32 -2.23
CA ILE A 71 -9.30 10.89 -2.26
C ILE A 71 -8.43 10.53 -1.05
N HIS A 72 -7.41 11.34 -0.73
CA HIS A 72 -6.56 11.12 0.44
C HIS A 72 -7.41 11.05 1.71
N ASN A 73 -8.30 12.02 1.90
CA ASN A 73 -9.19 12.09 3.05
C ASN A 73 -10.13 10.87 3.13
N LEU A 74 -10.72 10.47 2.00
CA LEU A 74 -11.56 9.26 1.93
C LEU A 74 -10.76 8.02 2.33
N MET A 75 -9.56 7.85 1.78
CA MET A 75 -8.71 6.69 2.06
C MET A 75 -8.30 6.65 3.53
N MET A 76 -7.86 7.76 4.10
CA MET A 76 -7.36 7.79 5.47
C MET A 76 -8.46 7.75 6.54
N ASN A 77 -9.65 8.31 6.25
CA ASN A 77 -10.72 8.43 7.24
C ASN A 77 -11.80 7.36 7.13
N GLU A 78 -11.92 6.66 6.00
CA GLU A 78 -12.91 5.57 5.85
C GLU A 78 -12.24 4.20 5.82
N PHE A 79 -11.10 4.06 5.14
CA PHE A 79 -10.44 2.76 4.96
C PHE A 79 -9.34 2.53 6.00
N PHE A 80 -8.39 3.46 6.09
CA PHE A 80 -7.20 3.34 6.95
C PHE A 80 -7.33 4.11 8.26
N THR A 81 -8.48 4.06 8.91
CA THR A 81 -8.63 4.65 10.24
C THR A 81 -7.73 3.94 11.25
N LYS A 82 -7.29 4.67 12.27
CA LYS A 82 -6.50 4.09 13.37
C LYS A 82 -7.20 2.88 14.00
N GLU A 83 -8.53 2.94 14.15
CA GLU A 83 -9.33 1.86 14.71
C GLU A 83 -9.39 0.64 13.77
N ASN A 84 -9.59 0.84 12.46
CA ASN A 84 -9.58 -0.25 11.49
C ASN A 84 -8.21 -0.93 11.42
N LEU A 85 -7.12 -0.15 11.44
CA LEU A 85 -5.76 -0.67 11.48
C LEU A 85 -5.53 -1.49 12.75
N LYS A 86 -5.91 -0.97 13.92
CA LYS A 86 -5.79 -1.68 15.19
C LYS A 86 -6.55 -3.00 15.19
N SER A 87 -7.79 -3.00 14.70
CA SER A 87 -8.62 -4.20 14.56
C SER A 87 -7.99 -5.22 13.60
N PHE A 88 -7.49 -4.76 12.45
CA PHE A 88 -6.79 -5.59 11.47
C PHE A 88 -5.56 -6.26 12.09
N PHE A 89 -4.66 -5.49 12.72
CA PHE A 89 -3.46 -6.06 13.36
C PHE A 89 -3.80 -7.01 14.50
N ALA A 90 -4.80 -6.68 15.33
CA ALA A 90 -5.25 -7.58 16.38
C ALA A 90 -5.73 -8.92 15.80
N SER A 91 -6.48 -8.89 14.70
CA SER A 91 -6.99 -10.10 14.03
C SER A 91 -5.90 -10.92 13.32
N GLU A 92 -4.95 -10.25 12.67
CA GLU A 92 -3.78 -10.91 12.07
C GLU A 92 -2.87 -11.51 13.14
N LEU A 93 -2.72 -10.86 14.29
CA LEU A 93 -1.93 -11.39 15.41
C LEU A 93 -2.59 -12.57 16.10
N ASP A 94 -3.90 -12.52 16.32
CA ASP A 94 -4.64 -13.67 16.82
C ASP A 94 -4.61 -14.84 15.83
N SER A 95 -4.51 -14.57 14.52
CA SER A 95 -4.27 -15.57 13.48
C SER A 95 -2.80 -16.02 13.44
N ALA A 96 -1.86 -15.13 13.75
CA ALA A 96 -0.41 -15.36 13.76
C ALA A 96 0.12 -15.96 15.07
N LYS A 97 -0.72 -16.17 16.09
CA LYS A 97 -0.43 -16.99 17.29
C LYS A 97 0.20 -18.36 16.97
N ASN A 98 0.11 -18.82 15.72
CA ASN A 98 0.69 -20.06 15.24
C ASN A 98 1.80 -19.92 14.18
N ASN A 99 2.24 -18.71 13.80
CA ASN A 99 3.04 -18.51 12.57
C ASN A 99 4.32 -17.67 12.71
N ILE A 100 4.66 -17.11 13.88
CA ILE A 100 6.03 -16.59 14.07
C ILE A 100 6.96 -17.78 14.24
N ASP A 101 7.62 -18.16 13.15
CA ASP A 101 8.57 -19.26 13.11
C ASP A 101 9.91 -18.81 13.73
N PHE A 102 9.95 -18.82 15.06
CA PHE A 102 11.16 -18.51 15.83
C PHE A 102 12.30 -19.44 15.46
N GLU A 103 12.03 -20.68 15.06
CA GLU A 103 13.06 -21.63 14.63
C GLU A 103 13.84 -21.09 13.41
N LYS A 104 13.14 -20.55 12.39
CA LYS A 104 13.79 -19.90 11.23
C LYS A 104 14.58 -18.65 11.61
N ILE A 105 14.11 -17.86 12.57
CA ILE A 105 14.79 -16.62 13.00
C ILE A 105 16.06 -16.95 13.78
N LEU A 106 15.98 -17.92 14.70
CA LEU A 106 17.08 -18.31 15.56
C LEU A 106 18.18 -19.02 14.76
N HIS A 107 17.83 -19.80 13.73
CA HIS A 107 18.84 -20.39 12.83
C HIS A 107 19.70 -19.38 12.08
N LYS A 108 19.22 -18.14 11.88
CA LYS A 108 19.96 -17.06 11.21
C LYS A 108 20.65 -16.09 12.19
N THR A 109 20.45 -16.30 13.49
CA THR A 109 20.99 -15.42 14.54
C THR A 109 22.32 -15.97 15.03
N ASP A 110 23.34 -15.12 15.16
CA ASP A 110 24.62 -15.49 15.77
C ASP A 110 24.52 -15.44 17.30
N PHE A 111 24.72 -16.59 17.94
CA PHE A 111 24.71 -16.76 19.40
C PHE A 111 26.09 -16.75 20.04
N SER A 112 27.15 -16.51 19.25
CA SER A 112 28.52 -16.40 19.77
C SER A 112 28.63 -15.40 20.94
N PRO A 113 28.00 -14.20 20.90
CA PRO A 113 28.07 -13.26 22.03
C PRO A 113 27.45 -13.79 23.33
N ALA A 114 26.39 -14.60 23.24
CA ALA A 114 25.74 -15.20 24.40
C ALA A 114 26.64 -16.28 25.03
N TYR A 115 27.30 -17.08 24.19
CA TYR A 115 28.29 -18.04 24.66
C TYR A 115 29.52 -17.36 25.29
N ASP A 116 30.06 -16.32 24.65
CA ASP A 116 31.21 -15.59 25.19
C ASP A 116 30.90 -14.93 26.53
N SER A 117 29.67 -14.43 26.69
CA SER A 117 29.17 -13.90 27.97
C SER A 117 29.08 -14.99 29.04
N LEU A 118 28.55 -16.18 28.70
CA LEU A 118 28.53 -17.32 29.61
C LEU A 118 29.95 -17.75 30.00
N LYS A 119 30.84 -17.87 29.01
CA LYS A 119 32.24 -18.25 29.19
C LYS A 119 32.92 -17.31 30.19
N THR A 120 32.77 -16.01 29.99
CA THR A 120 33.29 -14.98 30.90
C THR A 120 32.73 -15.14 32.31
N ALA A 121 31.40 -15.25 32.45
CA ALA A 121 30.75 -15.42 33.75
C ALA A 121 31.20 -16.69 34.49
N VAL A 122 31.41 -17.80 33.77
CA VAL A 122 31.94 -19.05 34.35
C VAL A 122 33.39 -18.87 34.80
N MET A 123 34.23 -18.23 33.99
CA MET A 123 35.63 -17.99 34.31
C MET A 123 35.82 -17.03 35.50
N GLU A 124 34.93 -16.05 35.67
CA GLU A 124 34.94 -15.12 36.81
C GLU A 124 34.35 -15.75 38.09
N SER A 125 33.61 -16.86 37.97
CA SER A 125 33.02 -17.56 39.11
C SER A 125 34.03 -18.42 39.89
N SER A 126 33.62 -18.90 41.05
CA SER A 126 34.38 -19.91 41.81
C SER A 126 34.68 -21.19 41.01
N PHE A 127 33.88 -21.47 39.98
CA PHE A 127 34.07 -22.59 39.05
C PHE A 127 35.25 -22.35 38.08
N GLY A 128 35.49 -21.10 37.68
CA GLY A 128 36.60 -20.71 36.80
C GLY A 128 37.98 -20.98 37.42
N ASN A 129 38.13 -20.71 38.72
CA ASN A 129 39.34 -21.02 39.47
C ASN A 129 39.65 -22.53 39.48
N MET A 130 38.61 -23.37 39.51
CA MET A 130 38.75 -24.83 39.43
C MET A 130 39.09 -25.28 38.00
N LEU A 131 38.44 -24.69 36.99
CA LEU A 131 38.69 -24.94 35.56
C LEU A 131 40.11 -24.54 35.12
N GLY A 132 40.72 -23.53 35.76
CA GLY A 132 42.10 -23.13 35.51
C GLY A 132 43.11 -24.28 35.68
N MET A 133 42.81 -25.27 36.52
CA MET A 133 43.66 -26.46 36.71
C MET A 133 43.49 -27.50 35.59
N PHE A 134 42.43 -27.42 34.78
CA PHE A 134 42.05 -28.37 33.72
C PHE A 134 42.09 -27.75 32.31
N GLY A 135 42.86 -26.68 32.10
CA GLY A 135 43.00 -26.02 30.79
C GLY A 135 42.23 -24.71 30.64
N GLY A 136 41.57 -24.24 31.69
CA GLY A 136 40.94 -22.92 31.77
C GLY A 136 39.90 -22.70 30.68
N GLU A 137 40.02 -21.57 29.99
CA GLU A 137 39.08 -21.16 28.93
C GLU A 137 38.99 -22.18 27.78
N GLN A 138 40.10 -22.83 27.43
CA GLN A 138 40.15 -23.79 26.32
C GLN A 138 39.32 -25.06 26.60
N ALA A 139 39.04 -25.36 27.87
CA ALA A 139 38.19 -26.49 28.24
C ALA A 139 36.70 -26.23 27.92
N LEU A 140 36.30 -24.96 27.75
CA LEU A 140 34.92 -24.58 27.45
C LEU A 140 34.61 -24.57 25.95
N GLU A 141 35.61 -24.41 25.08
CA GLU A 141 35.45 -24.38 23.62
C GLU A 141 34.63 -25.54 23.03
N PRO A 142 34.84 -26.83 23.41
CA PRO A 142 34.02 -27.93 22.89
C PRO A 142 32.55 -27.86 23.33
N LEU A 143 32.21 -27.03 24.33
CA LEU A 143 30.84 -26.82 24.79
C LEU A 143 30.12 -25.69 24.05
N LYS A 144 30.80 -24.96 23.16
CA LYS A 144 30.22 -23.82 22.43
C LYS A 144 29.01 -24.22 21.60
N GLU A 145 29.19 -25.16 20.67
CA GLU A 145 28.12 -25.66 19.80
C GLU A 145 26.94 -26.28 20.59
N PRO A 146 27.14 -27.22 21.53
CA PRO A 146 26.03 -27.80 22.27
C PRO A 146 25.31 -26.79 23.20
N PHE A 147 26.01 -25.76 23.67
CA PHE A 147 25.36 -24.65 24.38
C PHE A 147 24.45 -23.84 23.46
N ILE A 148 24.96 -23.43 22.29
CA ILE A 148 24.19 -22.65 21.30
C ILE A 148 22.95 -23.42 20.88
N GLU A 149 23.07 -24.72 20.57
CA GLU A 149 21.92 -25.55 20.21
C GLU A 149 20.87 -25.65 21.33
N LYS A 150 21.30 -25.86 22.58
CA LYS A 150 20.38 -25.90 23.71
C LYS A 150 19.71 -24.56 23.95
N LEU A 151 20.46 -23.46 23.86
CA LEU A 151 19.94 -22.12 24.04
C LEU A 151 18.87 -21.82 22.98
N GLN A 152 19.15 -22.11 21.71
CA GLN A 152 18.17 -21.98 20.63
C GLN A 152 16.90 -22.78 20.90
N LYS A 153 17.01 -24.06 21.27
CA LYS A 153 15.86 -24.90 21.64
C LYS A 153 15.06 -24.32 22.79
N SER A 154 15.73 -23.86 23.85
CA SER A 154 15.06 -23.25 25.00
C SER A 154 14.33 -21.97 24.61
N ILE A 155 14.90 -21.13 23.73
CA ILE A 155 14.20 -19.93 23.25
C ILE A 155 12.97 -20.33 22.42
N VAL A 156 13.06 -21.34 21.55
CA VAL A 156 11.90 -21.86 20.81
C VAL A 156 10.81 -22.33 21.77
N GLU A 157 11.16 -23.13 22.78
CA GLU A 157 10.22 -23.62 23.79
C GLU A 157 9.56 -22.47 24.54
N ILE A 158 10.33 -21.48 25.00
CA ILE A 158 9.83 -20.28 25.68
C ILE A 158 8.89 -19.49 24.77
N SER A 159 9.27 -19.32 23.50
CA SER A 159 8.47 -18.56 22.53
C SER A 159 7.11 -19.21 22.27
N ASN A 160 7.00 -20.54 22.42
CA ASN A 160 5.76 -21.30 22.29
C ASN A 160 4.90 -21.29 23.57
N THR A 161 5.40 -20.71 24.68
CA THR A 161 4.60 -20.62 25.91
C THR A 161 3.49 -19.59 25.78
N LYS A 162 2.34 -19.88 26.42
CA LYS A 162 1.20 -18.94 26.45
C LYS A 162 1.58 -17.58 27.01
N ALA A 163 2.36 -17.56 28.09
CA ALA A 163 2.80 -16.32 28.73
C ALA A 163 3.60 -15.41 27.79
N PHE A 164 4.55 -15.98 27.02
CA PHE A 164 5.31 -15.21 26.04
C PHE A 164 4.42 -14.70 24.91
N GLN A 165 3.52 -15.54 24.40
CA GLN A 165 2.58 -15.17 23.35
C GLN A 165 1.60 -14.08 23.80
N GLU A 166 1.11 -14.13 25.04
CA GLU A 166 0.22 -13.11 25.61
C GLU A 166 0.94 -11.77 25.75
N MET A 167 2.15 -11.76 26.32
CA MET A 167 2.97 -10.56 26.45
C MET A 167 3.32 -9.95 25.09
N LEU A 168 3.72 -10.77 24.12
CA LEU A 168 4.02 -10.31 22.76
C LEU A 168 2.79 -9.68 22.09
N ASN A 169 1.61 -10.29 22.25
CA ASN A 169 0.37 -9.74 21.71
C ASN A 169 -0.01 -8.42 22.37
N GLU A 170 0.25 -8.26 23.67
CA GLU A 170 0.00 -7.00 24.38
C GLU A 170 0.92 -5.89 23.87
N SER A 171 2.23 -6.15 23.73
CA SER A 171 3.19 -5.19 23.18
C SER A 171 2.87 -4.78 21.73
N LEU A 172 2.36 -5.69 20.91
CA LEU A 172 1.99 -5.38 19.52
C LEU A 172 0.64 -4.66 19.37
N LYS A 173 -0.21 -4.71 20.40
CA LYS A 173 -1.46 -3.95 20.49
C LYS A 173 -1.25 -2.51 20.98
N GLU A 174 -0.02 -2.13 21.33
CA GLU A 174 0.30 -0.76 21.72
C GLU A 174 -0.03 0.23 20.59
N ASP A 175 -0.65 1.35 20.96
CA ASP A 175 -1.17 2.34 20.03
C ASP A 175 -0.08 2.98 19.14
N ASN A 176 1.17 2.98 19.60
CA ASN A 176 2.32 3.56 18.88
C ASN A 176 2.54 2.91 17.51
N LEU A 177 2.39 1.58 17.38
CA LEU A 177 2.62 0.89 16.11
C LEU A 177 1.54 1.26 15.07
N SER A 178 0.29 1.35 15.50
CA SER A 178 -0.83 1.69 14.62
C SER A 178 -0.71 3.13 14.12
N ASP A 179 -0.25 4.04 14.97
CA ASP A 179 0.00 5.44 14.61
C ASP A 179 1.16 5.59 13.61
N GLU A 180 2.28 4.91 13.83
CA GLU A 180 3.40 4.92 12.88
C GLU A 180 3.01 4.35 11.51
N ILE A 181 2.20 3.30 11.48
CA ILE A 181 1.72 2.69 10.24
C ILE A 181 0.72 3.62 9.54
N TYR A 182 -0.17 4.26 10.29
CA TYR A 182 -1.09 5.27 9.76
C TYR A 182 -0.34 6.37 9.02
N ASP A 183 0.72 6.92 9.63
CA ASP A 183 1.53 7.97 9.02
C ASP A 183 2.26 7.49 7.76
N LYS A 184 2.83 6.28 7.80
CA LYS A 184 3.46 5.67 6.61
C LYS A 184 2.46 5.45 5.47
N LEU A 185 1.26 4.96 5.77
CA LEU A 185 0.20 4.79 4.78
C LEU A 185 -0.21 6.13 4.17
N SER A 186 -0.39 7.16 4.99
CA SER A 186 -0.68 8.53 4.51
C SER A 186 0.37 9.03 3.51
N VAL A 187 1.65 8.81 3.78
CA VAL A 187 2.75 9.17 2.87
C VAL A 187 2.70 8.37 1.57
N ILE A 188 2.45 7.05 1.65
CA ILE A 188 2.36 6.18 0.47
C ILE A 188 1.17 6.58 -0.41
N VAL A 189 0.01 6.81 0.19
CA VAL A 189 -1.20 7.25 -0.51
C VAL A 189 -0.94 8.59 -1.18
N ASN A 190 -0.38 9.57 -0.47
CA ASN A 190 -0.01 10.86 -1.07
C ASN A 190 0.97 10.72 -2.24
N LYS A 191 1.98 9.86 -2.12
CA LYS A 191 2.92 9.60 -3.22
C LYS A 191 2.19 9.05 -4.45
N ARG A 192 1.27 8.10 -4.28
CA ARG A 192 0.46 7.55 -5.38
C ARG A 192 -0.49 8.58 -5.98
N LEU A 193 -1.09 9.43 -5.16
CA LEU A 193 -1.96 10.50 -5.65
C LEU A 193 -1.18 11.55 -6.44
N ASN A 194 0.07 11.83 -6.07
CA ASN A 194 0.95 12.74 -6.81
C ASN A 194 1.46 12.16 -8.13
N GLU A 195 1.43 10.84 -8.30
CA GLU A 195 1.70 10.18 -9.58
C GLU A 195 0.50 10.29 -10.55
N LEU A 196 -0.67 10.70 -10.07
CA LEU A 196 -1.84 10.93 -10.92
C LEU A 196 -1.67 12.22 -11.73
N SER A 197 -2.09 12.17 -12.99
CA SER A 197 -2.11 13.31 -13.91
C SER A 197 -3.55 13.65 -14.30
N PRO A 198 -3.90 14.93 -14.44
CA PRO A 198 -5.21 15.35 -14.95
C PRO A 198 -5.40 14.99 -16.44
N ASN A 199 -4.31 14.76 -17.19
CA ASN A 199 -4.36 14.56 -18.63
C ASN A 199 -4.35 13.06 -19.01
N PRO A 200 -5.38 12.54 -19.71
CA PRO A 200 -5.45 11.15 -20.16
C PRO A 200 -4.46 10.79 -21.28
N SER A 201 -3.75 11.75 -21.87
CA SER A 201 -2.86 11.55 -23.03
C SER A 201 -1.38 11.27 -22.71
N LEU A 202 -0.96 11.31 -21.44
CA LEU A 202 0.39 10.85 -21.05
C LEU A 202 0.36 9.37 -20.63
N PRO A 203 1.36 8.56 -21.02
CA PRO A 203 1.47 7.18 -20.60
C PRO A 203 1.97 7.12 -19.14
N SER A 204 1.12 7.50 -18.19
CA SER A 204 1.28 7.07 -16.80
C SER A 204 0.38 5.86 -16.57
N LYS A 205 0.86 4.89 -15.78
CA LYS A 205 0.29 3.54 -15.64
C LYS A 205 -1.16 3.47 -15.09
N LEU A 206 -1.80 4.60 -14.81
CA LEU A 206 -3.20 4.69 -14.40
C LEU A 206 -3.91 5.81 -15.20
N THR A 207 -4.26 5.52 -16.45
CA THR A 207 -5.26 6.32 -17.16
C THR A 207 -6.64 5.96 -16.60
N ILE A 208 -7.34 6.92 -16.01
CA ILE A 208 -8.76 6.75 -15.68
C ILE A 208 -9.50 6.62 -17.02
N HIS A 209 -9.87 5.40 -17.39
CA HIS A 209 -10.78 5.17 -18.51
C HIS A 209 -12.19 5.56 -18.08
N LEU A 210 -12.52 6.83 -18.26
CA LEU A 210 -13.90 7.27 -18.32
C LEU A 210 -14.33 7.25 -19.79
N ILE A 211 -15.02 6.15 -20.12
CA ILE A 211 -15.86 5.85 -21.32
C ILE A 211 -15.12 5.44 -22.60
#